data_AF-A0A2S9X724-F1
#
_entry.id   AF-A0A2S9X724-F1
#
_cell.length_a   1.000
_cell.length_b   1.000
_cell.length_c   1.000
_cell.angle_alpha   90.00
_cell.angle_beta   90.00
_cell.angle_gamma   90.00
#
_symmetry.space_group_name_H-M   'P 1'
#
loop_
_entity.id
_entity.type
_entity.pdbx_description
1 polymer ?
#
loop_
_entity_poly.entity_id
_entity_poly.type
_entity_poly.pdbx_seq_one_letter_code
_entity_poly.pdbx_strand_id
1 'polypeptide(L)'
;MLKITNYQAPCTEDLTKLKVELGYTGEQMAELVGLAGNNQWRKYTGGTQPREMNFHMLFYLAAKMTLSDDQIINVLDKMQEIGSSFKIEK
;
A
#
# COMPACT_ATOMS: atom_id res chain seq x y z
N MET A 1 -3.60 -23.45 -0.53
CA MET A 1 -3.60 -22.05 -0.05
C MET A 1 -2.17 -21.66 0.29
N LEU A 2 -1.64 -20.58 -0.28
CA LEU A 2 -0.32 -20.06 0.11
C LEU A 2 -0.44 -19.42 1.50
N LYS A 3 0.54 -19.66 2.37
CA LYS A 3 0.60 -19.08 3.71
C LYS A 3 1.91 -18.33 3.85
N ILE A 4 1.82 -17.09 4.31
CA ILE A 4 2.99 -16.28 4.63
C ILE A 4 3.34 -16.53 6.10
N THR A 5 4.62 -16.78 6.35
CA THR A 5 5.19 -16.96 7.69
C THR A 5 6.42 -16.08 7.82
N ASN A 6 6.76 -15.67 9.05
CA ASN A 6 7.95 -14.86 9.34
C ASN A 6 8.02 -13.55 8.56
N TYR A 7 6.88 -12.84 8.43
CA TYR A 7 6.84 -11.53 7.78
C TYR A 7 7.79 -10.55 8.48
N GLN A 8 8.63 -9.90 7.67
CA GLN A 8 9.46 -8.76 8.06
C GLN A 8 9.03 -7.56 7.22
N ALA A 9 8.78 -6.42 7.87
CA ALA A 9 8.41 -5.21 7.16
C ALA A 9 9.60 -4.63 6.38
N PRO A 10 9.35 -3.93 5.26
CA PRO A 10 10.39 -3.14 4.60
C PRO A 10 10.90 -2.07 5.55
N CYS A 11 12.21 -1.80 5.52
CA CYS A 11 12.80 -0.77 6.36
C CYS A 11 12.54 0.64 5.78
N THR A 12 12.93 1.67 6.52
CA THR A 12 12.76 3.06 6.09
C THR A 12 13.49 3.37 4.79
N GLU A 13 14.65 2.75 4.58
CA GLU A 13 15.49 2.89 3.40
C GLU A 13 14.81 2.24 2.18
N ASP A 14 14.22 1.06 2.33
CA ASP A 14 13.45 0.39 1.27
C ASP A 14 12.30 1.27 0.77
N LEU A 15 11.53 1.85 1.70
CA LEU A 15 10.39 2.71 1.37
C LEU A 15 10.84 4.06 0.77
N THR A 16 11.97 4.59 1.21
CA THR A 16 12.57 5.81 0.64
C THR A 16 13.05 5.55 -0.78
N LYS A 17 13.73 4.42 -1.01
CA LYS A 17 14.19 4.00 -2.33
C LYS A 17 13.01 3.79 -3.29
N LEU A 18 11.97 3.08 -2.85
CA LEU A 18 10.76 2.86 -3.65
C LEU A 18 10.13 4.19 -4.11
N LYS A 19 9.99 5.16 -3.20
CA LYS A 19 9.47 6.49 -3.54
C LYS A 19 10.30 7.15 -4.64
N VAL A 20 11.62 7.06 -4.56
CA VAL A 20 12.55 7.64 -5.56
C VAL A 20 12.43 6.92 -6.90
N GLU A 21 12.38 5.58 -6.90
CA GLU A 21 12.25 4.76 -8.12
C GLU A 21 10.94 5.05 -8.87
N LEU A 22 9.86 5.31 -8.14
CA LEU A 22 8.57 5.72 -8.72
C LEU A 22 8.56 7.19 -9.18
N GLY A 23 9.51 8.01 -8.72
CA GLY A 23 9.48 9.46 -8.96
C GLY A 23 8.33 10.16 -8.23
N TYR A 24 7.83 9.58 -7.14
CA TYR A 24 6.62 10.03 -6.45
C TYR A 24 6.92 11.00 -5.30
N THR A 25 5.97 11.88 -5.04
CA THR A 25 5.93 12.69 -3.82
C THR A 25 5.46 11.84 -2.62
N GLY A 26 5.68 12.32 -1.40
CA GLY A 26 5.17 11.64 -0.22
C GLY A 26 3.63 11.63 -0.14
N GLU A 27 2.97 12.59 -0.80
CA GLU A 27 1.51 12.64 -0.92
C GLU A 27 1.01 11.51 -1.82
N GLN A 28 1.62 11.35 -3.01
CA GLN A 28 1.29 10.26 -3.93
C GLN A 28 1.60 8.88 -3.33
N MET A 29 2.69 8.76 -2.56
CA MET A 29 2.97 7.52 -1.83
C MET A 29 1.89 7.23 -0.79
N ALA A 30 1.41 8.25 -0.06
CA ALA A 30 0.32 8.09 0.90
C ALA A 30 -0.97 7.62 0.21
N GLU A 31 -1.31 8.23 -0.92
CA GLU A 31 -2.48 7.86 -1.73
C GLU A 31 -2.42 6.40 -2.20
N LEU A 32 -1.27 5.95 -2.72
CA LEU A 32 -1.07 4.56 -3.18
C LEU A 32 -1.39 3.51 -2.11
N VAL A 33 -1.13 3.83 -0.84
CA VAL A 33 -1.35 2.92 0.30
C VAL A 33 -2.64 3.22 1.08
N GLY A 34 -3.49 4.12 0.57
CA GLY A 34 -4.75 4.49 1.21
C GLY A 34 -4.61 5.31 2.49
N LEU A 35 -3.53 6.08 2.63
CA LEU A 35 -3.30 7.00 3.75
C LEU A 35 -3.79 8.41 3.42
N ALA A 36 -4.22 9.14 4.45
CA ALA A 36 -4.78 10.49 4.35
C ALA A 36 -3.77 11.62 4.00
N GLY A 37 -2.57 11.28 3.51
CA GLY A 37 -1.57 12.25 3.03
C GLY A 37 -0.15 12.08 3.61
N ASN A 38 0.76 12.94 3.16
CA ASN A 38 2.21 12.83 3.38
C ASN A 38 2.60 12.74 4.87
N ASN A 39 1.87 13.42 5.77
CA ASN A 39 2.13 13.34 7.21
C ASN A 39 1.97 11.92 7.77
N GLN A 40 1.08 11.10 7.19
CA GLN A 40 0.97 9.69 7.57
C GLN A 40 2.08 8.86 6.94
N TRP A 41 2.43 9.13 5.68
CA TRP A 41 3.55 8.45 5.00
C TRP A 41 4.88 8.65 5.72
N ARG A 42 5.16 9.87 6.21
CA ARG A 42 6.38 10.18 6.97
C ARG A 42 6.56 9.36 8.24
N LYS A 43 5.49 8.79 8.79
CA LYS A 43 5.58 7.90 9.96
C LYS A 43 6.28 6.58 9.63
N TYR A 44 6.34 6.18 8.36
CA TYR A 44 7.00 4.95 7.90
C TYR A 44 8.37 5.21 7.27
N THR A 45 8.70 6.47 6.95
CA THR A 45 9.92 6.83 6.21
C THR A 45 10.84 7.79 6.97
N GLY A 46 10.51 8.15 8.20
CA GLY A 46 11.37 9.01 9.01
C GLY A 46 11.00 9.04 10.49
N GLY A 47 11.70 9.90 11.24
CA GLY A 47 11.59 10.01 12.69
C GLY A 47 12.55 9.07 13.44
N THR A 48 12.61 9.21 14.76
CA THR A 48 13.48 8.39 15.63
C THR A 48 12.93 6.97 15.86
N GLN A 49 11.62 6.77 15.67
CA GLN A 49 10.95 5.47 15.72
C GLN A 49 9.92 5.35 14.59
N PRO A 50 10.36 5.01 13.38
CA PRO A 50 9.48 4.76 12.25
C PRO A 50 8.51 3.60 12.54
N ARG A 51 7.29 3.71 12.05
CA ARG A 51 6.31 2.63 12.08
C ARG A 51 6.70 1.57 11.06
N GLU A 52 6.51 0.31 11.43
CA GLU A 52 6.59 -0.80 10.50
C GLU A 52 5.32 -0.87 9.64
N MET A 53 5.50 -1.10 8.34
CA MET A 53 4.39 -1.35 7.44
C MET A 53 3.84 -2.76 7.70
N ASN A 54 2.57 -2.87 8.07
CA ASN A 54 1.95 -4.18 8.25
C ASN A 54 1.83 -4.91 6.91
N PHE A 55 1.76 -6.24 6.98
CA PHE A 55 1.68 -7.11 5.80
C PHE A 55 0.54 -6.72 4.84
N HIS A 56 -0.66 -6.44 5.35
CA HIS A 56 -1.83 -6.13 4.51
C HIS A 56 -1.67 -4.82 3.74
N MET A 57 -1.04 -3.81 4.36
CA MET A 57 -0.72 -2.54 3.73
C MET A 57 0.31 -2.72 2.62
N LEU A 58 1.37 -3.50 2.86
CA LEU A 58 2.35 -3.82 1.82
C LEU A 58 1.72 -4.65 0.69
N PHE A 59 0.86 -5.61 1.02
CA PHE A 59 0.12 -6.38 0.03
C PHE A 59 -0.75 -5.48 -0.85
N TYR A 60 -1.47 -4.52 -0.26
CA TYR A 60 -2.28 -3.57 -1.00
C TYR A 60 -1.44 -2.71 -1.94
N LEU A 61 -0.31 -2.17 -1.46
CA LEU A 61 0.66 -1.43 -2.27
C LEU A 61 1.15 -2.26 -3.46
N ALA A 62 1.66 -3.46 -3.17
CA ALA A 62 2.20 -4.36 -4.19
C ALA A 62 1.13 -4.78 -5.21
N ALA A 63 -0.11 -5.02 -4.77
CA ALA A 63 -1.23 -5.31 -5.65
C ALA A 63 -1.52 -4.15 -6.61
N LYS A 64 -1.59 -2.91 -6.09
CA LYS A 64 -1.80 -1.70 -6.90
C LYS A 64 -0.69 -1.43 -7.93
N MET A 65 0.54 -1.85 -7.63
CA MET A 65 1.69 -1.70 -8.54
C MET A 65 1.81 -2.82 -9.58
N THR A 66 1.27 -4.01 -9.29
CA THR A 66 1.49 -5.22 -10.10
C THR A 66 0.28 -5.57 -10.97
N LEU A 67 -0.93 -5.35 -10.45
CA LEU A 67 -2.17 -5.74 -11.13
C LEU A 67 -2.60 -4.68 -12.15
N SER A 68 -3.17 -5.13 -13.26
CA SER A 68 -3.87 -4.25 -14.19
C SER A 68 -5.17 -3.72 -13.59
N ASP A 69 -5.75 -2.68 -14.19
CA ASP A 69 -7.05 -2.13 -13.77
C ASP A 69 -8.13 -3.21 -13.75
N ASP A 70 -8.21 -4.06 -14.77
CA ASP A 70 -9.18 -5.17 -14.84
C ASP A 70 -8.98 -6.17 -13.70
N GLN A 71 -7.72 -6.47 -13.34
CA GLN A 71 -7.41 -7.36 -12.23
C GLN A 71 -7.78 -6.73 -10.87
N ILE A 72 -7.57 -5.43 -10.70
CA ILE A 72 -8.01 -4.71 -9.51
C ILE A 72 -9.54 -4.69 -9.42
N ILE A 73 -10.26 -4.45 -10.53
CA ILE A 73 -11.72 -4.50 -10.58
C ILE A 73 -12.23 -5.86 -10.10
N ASN A 74 -11.64 -6.97 -10.57
CA ASN A 74 -12.02 -8.31 -10.09
C ASN A 74 -11.86 -8.49 -8.57
N VAL A 75 -10.82 -7.90 -7.98
CA VAL A 75 -10.63 -7.91 -6.51
C VAL A 75 -11.71 -7.08 -5.82
N LEU A 76 -12.02 -5.90 -6.34
CA LEU A 76 -13.07 -5.03 -5.80
C LEU A 76 -14.46 -5.67 -5.89
N ASP A 77 -14.78 -6.32 -7.01
CA ASP A 77 -16.03 -7.08 -7.18
C ASP A 77 -16.11 -8.23 -6.16
N LYS A 78 -15.00 -8.94 -5.95
CA LYS A 78 -14.93 -9.97 -4.92
C LYS A 78 -15.14 -9.40 -3.52
N MET A 79 -14.63 -8.20 -3.24
CA MET A 79 -14.89 -7.51 -1.96
C MET A 79 -16.38 -7.20 -1.79
N GLN A 80 -17.07 -6.79 -2.85
CA GLN A 80 -18.52 -6.56 -2.80
C GLN A 80 -19.31 -7.87 -2.62
N GLU A 81 -18.91 -8.94 -3.30
CA GLU A 81 -19.50 -10.29 -3.14
C GLU A 81 -19.37 -10.81 -1.70
N ILE A 82 -18.24 -10.52 -1.04
CA ILE A 82 -18.03 -10.86 0.38
C ILE A 82 -18.94 -10.02 1.31
N GLY A 83 -19.39 -8.84 0.86
CA GLY A 83 -20.35 -7.99 1.59
C GLY A 83 -19.88 -6.56 1.89
N SER A 84 -18.78 -6.10 1.30
CA SER A 84 -18.37 -4.69 1.44
C SER A 84 -19.21 -3.76 0.56
N SER A 85 -19.33 -2.48 0.97
CA SER A 85 -20.04 -1.45 0.22
C SER A 85 -19.17 -0.20 0.10
N PHE A 86 -18.88 0.21 -1.13
CA PHE A 86 -18.08 1.39 -1.44
C PHE A 86 -18.41 1.93 -2.85
N LYS A 87 -18.02 3.18 -3.11
CA LYS A 87 -18.05 3.78 -4.45
C LYS A 87 -16.64 3.78 -5.02
N ILE A 88 -16.53 3.57 -6.33
CA ILE A 88 -15.27 3.68 -7.05
C ILE A 88 -15.32 5.02 -7.80
N GLU A 89 -14.36 5.88 -7.53
CA GLU A 89 -14.11 7.10 -8.29
C GLU A 89 -12.91 6.84 -9.22
N LYS A 90 -13.04 7.26 -10.48
CA LYS A 90 -11.97 7.17 -11.48
C LYS A 90 -11.19 8.47 -11.55
#